data_AF-A0A920W2U1-F1
#
_entry.id   AF-A0A920W2U1-F1
#
_cell.length_a   1.000
_cell.length_b   1.000
_cell.length_c   1.000
_cell.angle_alpha   90.00
_cell.angle_beta   90.00
_cell.angle_gamma   90.00
#
_symmetry.space_group_name_H-M   'P 1'
#
loop_
_entity.id
_entity.type
_entity.pdbx_description
1 polymer ?
#
loop_
_entity_poly.entity_id
_entity_poly.type
_entity_poly.pdbx_seq_one_letter_code
_entity_poly.pdbx_strand_id
1 'polypeptide(L)' 'MRFYDVDSGIISLDGYPIKDLKLSYLREQIGLVSQDPFLFNGTVAENIMYGNIEPNRKQIIAAAIASHGEPIHKKPSRWL' A
#
# COMPACT_ATOMS: atom_id res chain seq x y z
N MET A 1 7.62 -5.64 6.44
CA MET A 1 7.90 -4.31 7.02
C MET A 1 9.18 -4.22 7.84
N ARG A 2 9.55 -5.26 8.63
CA ARG A 2 10.73 -5.28 9.52
C ARG A 2 10.85 -3.99 10.34
N PHE A 3 9.79 -3.68 11.10
CA PHE A 3 9.77 -2.55 12.05
C PHE A 3 10.65 -2.81 13.28
N TYR A 4 10.88 -4.09 13.58
CA TYR A 4 11.74 -4.58 14.65
C TYR A 4 12.61 -5.70 14.10
N ASP A 5 13.79 -5.89 14.69
CA ASP A 5 14.62 -7.06 14.48
C ASP A 5 14.23 -8.18 15.44
N VAL A 6 14.59 -9.41 15.09
CA VAL A 6 14.30 -10.59 15.92
C VAL A 6 15.40 -10.77 16.97
N ASP A 7 15.00 -11.00 18.22
CA ASP A 7 15.95 -11.30 19.31
C ASP A 7 16.54 -12.72 19.17
N SER A 8 15.79 -13.64 18.58
CA SER A 8 16.22 -15.03 18.32
C SER A 8 15.49 -15.64 17.13
N GLY A 9 16.09 -16.67 16.52
CA GLY A 9 15.54 -17.33 15.33
C GLY A 9 15.80 -16.58 14.02
N ILE A 10 15.11 -17.00 12.96
CA ILE A 10 15.28 -16.46 11.60
C ILE A 10 13.90 -16.35 10.95
N ILE A 11 13.60 -15.18 10.37
CA ILE A 11 12.49 -15.01 9.45
C ILE A 11 13.07 -15.01 8.03
N SER A 12 12.52 -15.84 7.15
CA SER A 12 12.93 -15.93 5.75
C SER A 12 11.77 -15.62 4.81
N LEU A 13 12.11 -15.09 3.64
CA LEU A 13 11.23 -14.94 2.48
C LEU A 13 11.81 -15.86 1.40
N ASP A 14 11.06 -16.89 1.00
CA ASP A 14 11.51 -17.91 0.04
C ASP A 14 12.88 -18.54 0.39
N GLY A 15 13.14 -18.74 1.67
CA GLY A 15 14.40 -19.29 2.17
C GLY A 15 15.52 -18.26 2.37
N TYR A 16 15.36 -17.02 1.91
CA TYR A 16 16.34 -15.95 2.14
C TYR A 16 16.03 -15.19 3.44
N PRO A 17 16.98 -15.06 4.37
CA PRO A 17 16.75 -14.30 5.61
C PRO A 17 16.38 -12.84 5.33
N ILE A 18 15.26 -12.37 5.88
CA ILE A 18 14.78 -11.00 5.62
C ILE A 18 15.70 -9.91 6.19
N LYS A 19 16.59 -10.28 7.12
CA LYS A 19 17.61 -9.39 7.69
C LYS A 19 18.67 -9.00 6.65
N ASP A 20 18.93 -9.87 5.69
CA ASP A 20 19.95 -9.68 4.66
C ASP A 20 19.39 -8.94 3.43
N LEU A 21 18.07 -8.79 3.33
CA LEU A 21 17.41 -8.02 2.29
C LEU A 21 17.47 -6.52 2.60
N LYS A 22 17.59 -5.71 1.54
CA LYS A 22 17.38 -4.26 1.63
C LYS A 22 15.96 -3.98 2.10
N LEU A 23 15.83 -3.04 3.03
CA LEU A 23 14.54 -2.72 3.64
C LEU A 23 13.53 -2.17 2.63
N SER A 24 13.97 -1.41 1.63
CA SER A 24 13.12 -0.92 0.53
C SER A 24 12.53 -2.08 -0.28
N TYR A 25 13.38 -2.99 -0.74
CA TYR A 25 12.97 -4.18 -1.48
C TYR A 25 11.93 -5.00 -0.68
N LEU A 26 12.22 -5.30 0.59
CA LEU A 26 11.29 -6.05 1.44
C LEU A 26 9.93 -5.35 1.60
N ARG A 27 9.90 -4.02 1.63
CA ARG A 27 8.66 -3.23 1.77
C ARG A 27 7.89 -3.14 0.46
N GLU A 28 8.55 -3.09 -0.68
CA GLU A 28 7.91 -3.13 -2.00
C GLU A 28 7.15 -4.45 -2.24
N GLN A 29 7.58 -5.55 -1.59
CA GLN A 29 6.91 -6.86 -1.71
C GLN A 29 5.72 -7.05 -0.76
N ILE A 30 5.44 -6.10 0.15
CA ILE A 30 4.45 -6.29 1.23
C ILE A 30 3.48 -5.11 1.30
N GLY A 31 2.19 -5.37 1.08
CA GLY A 31 1.10 -4.45 1.43
C GLY A 31 0.63 -4.68 2.87
N LEU A 32 0.39 -3.60 3.63
CA LEU A 32 -0.18 -3.65 4.98
C LEU A 32 -1.61 -3.11 4.97
N VAL A 33 -2.57 -3.92 5.42
CA VAL A 33 -3.95 -3.48 5.66
C VAL A 33 -4.18 -3.46 7.17
N SER A 34 -4.39 -2.26 7.72
CA SER A 34 -4.60 -2.06 9.15
C SER A 34 -6.07 -2.32 9.54
N GLN A 35 -6.32 -2.83 10.75
CA GLN A 35 -7.68 -3.00 11.28
C GLN A 35 -8.40 -1.65 11.41
N ASP A 36 -7.70 -0.65 11.94
CA ASP A 36 -8.15 0.75 11.96
C ASP A 36 -7.53 1.48 10.75
N PRO A 37 -8.33 1.82 9.71
CA PRO A 37 -7.82 2.50 8.54
C PRO A 37 -7.47 3.96 8.86
N PHE A 38 -6.32 4.41 8.35
CA PHE A 38 -5.92 5.81 8.41
C PHE A 38 -6.13 6.46 7.04
N LEU A 39 -6.84 7.59 7.01
CA LEU A 39 -7.03 8.41 5.81
C LEU A 39 -6.34 9.75 5.99
N PHE A 40 -5.56 10.15 5.00
CA PHE A 40 -4.97 11.47 4.92
C PHE A 40 -6.04 12.49 4.51
N ASN A 41 -5.87 13.73 4.96
CA ASN A 41 -6.68 14.83 4.47
C ASN A 41 -6.38 15.05 2.98
N GLY A 42 -7.40 14.94 2.14
CA GLY A 42 -7.23 14.97 0.68
C GLY A 42 -8.39 14.28 -0.05
N THR A 43 -8.23 14.10 -1.35
CA THR A 43 -9.18 13.39 -2.20
C THR A 43 -9.05 11.87 -2.04
N VAL A 44 -10.03 11.12 -2.55
CA VAL A 44 -9.96 9.66 -2.56
C VAL A 44 -8.81 9.20 -3.47
N ALA A 45 -8.57 9.91 -4.58
CA ALA A 45 -7.44 9.62 -5.44
C ALA A 45 -6.13 9.79 -4.68
N GLU A 46 -5.95 10.90 -3.95
CA GLU A 46 -4.73 11.14 -3.14
C GLU A 46 -4.49 10.04 -2.10
N ASN A 47 -5.55 9.57 -1.44
CA ASN A 47 -5.44 8.45 -0.49
C ASN A 47 -5.08 7.11 -1.16
N ILE A 48 -5.60 6.83 -2.37
CA ILE A 48 -5.24 5.62 -3.14
C ILE A 48 -3.79 5.72 -3.64
N MET A 49 -3.35 6.91 -4.04
CA MET A 49 -2.00 7.16 -4.55
C MET A 49 -0.93 7.12 -3.48
N TYR A 50 -1.27 7.24 -2.19
CA TYR A 50 -0.27 7.32 -1.11
C TYR A 50 0.77 6.17 -1.14
N GLY A 51 0.40 4.98 -1.62
CA GLY A 51 1.31 3.84 -1.76
C GLY A 51 2.18 3.80 -3.03
N ASN A 52 2.02 4.75 -3.96
CA ASN A 52 2.72 4.79 -5.25
C ASN A 52 3.10 6.24 -5.61
N ILE A 53 4.37 6.48 -5.92
CA ILE A 53 4.90 7.83 -6.15
C ILE A 53 4.53 8.36 -7.56
N GLU A 54 4.21 7.48 -8.52
CA GLU A 54 3.82 7.87 -9.88
C GLU A 54 2.67 7.02 -10.48
N PRO A 55 1.48 7.00 -9.85
CA PRO A 55 0.36 6.23 -10.35
C PRO A 55 -0.28 6.95 -11.54
N ASN A 56 -0.51 6.23 -12.63
CA ASN A 56 -1.34 6.76 -13.71
C ASN A 56 -2.84 6.60 -13.37
N ARG A 57 -3.69 7.43 -13.99
CA ARG A 57 -5.14 7.45 -13.73
C ARG A 57 -5.82 6.07 -13.90
N LYS A 58 -5.34 5.22 -14.81
CA LYS A 58 -5.90 3.87 -15.01
C LYS A 58 -5.65 2.98 -13.80
N GLN A 59 -4.45 3.06 -13.21
CA GLN A 59 -4.10 2.29 -12.01
C GLN A 59 -4.94 2.73 -10.80
N ILE A 60 -5.17 4.03 -10.64
CA ILE A 60 -6.02 4.56 -9.56
C ILE A 60 -7.44 4.00 -9.67
N ILE A 61 -8.03 4.02 -10.87
CA ILE A 61 -9.37 3.47 -11.11
C ILE A 61 -9.39 1.96 -10.86
N ALA A 62 -8.38 1.22 -11.34
CA ALA A 62 -8.30 -0.22 -11.14
C ALA A 62 -8.20 -0.59 -9.65
N ALA A 63 -7.37 0.13 -8.88
CA ALA A 63 -7.24 -0.07 -7.44
C ALA A 63 -8.55 0.21 -6.70
N ALA A 64 -9.26 1.28 -7.06
CA ALA A 64 -10.55 1.61 -6.47
C ALA A 64 -11.62 0.52 -6.71
N ILE A 65 -11.66 -0.03 -7.93
CA ILE A 65 -12.60 -1.11 -8.27
C ILE A 65 -12.23 -2.39 -7.50
N ALA A 66 -10.93 -2.71 -7.44
CA ALA A 66 -10.43 -3.91 -6.75
C ALA A 66 -10.75 -3.90 -5.24
N SER A 67 -10.84 -2.71 -4.62
CA SER A 67 -11.23 -2.56 -3.21
C SER A 67 -12.75 -2.52 -2.98
N HIS A 68 -13.56 -2.97 -3.95
CA HIS A 68 -15.03 -2.83 -3.95
C HIS A 68 -15.52 -1.37 -3.83
N GLY A 69 -14.69 -0.39 -4.22
CA GLY A 69 -15.11 1.00 -4.32
C GLY A 69 -16.10 1.18 -5.46
N GLU A 70 -17.20 1.90 -5.23
CA GLU A 70 -18.05 2.38 -6.31
C GLU A 70 -17.23 3.23 -7.30
N PRO A 71 -17.63 3.32 -8.58
CA PRO A 71 -16.85 4.04 -9.57
C PRO A 71 -16.68 5.51 -9.19
N ILE A 72 -15.46 5.90 -8.82
CA ILE A 72 -15.14 7.26 -8.32
C ILE A 72 -15.49 8.34 -9.36
N HIS A 73 -15.50 7.98 -10.66
CA HIS A 73 -15.91 8.85 -11.75
C HIS A 73 -17.37 9.30 -11.71
N LYS A 74 -18.21 8.67 -10.87
CA LYS A 74 -19.62 9.06 -10.64
C LYS A 74 -19.80 9.96 -9.41
N LYS A 75 -18.74 10.19 -8.63
CA LYS A 75 -18.79 11.02 -7.41
C LYS A 75 -18.49 12.49 -7.76
N PRO A 76 -18.97 13.46 -6.95
CA PRO A 76 -18.72 14.88 -7.16
C PRO A 76 -17.23 15.22 -7.30
N SER A 77 -16.89 16.30 -8.00
CA SER A 77 -15.51 16.73 -8.28
C SER A 77 -14.63 16.91 -7.04
N ARG A 78 -15.24 17.13 -5.86
CA ARG A 78 -14.52 17.24 -4.57
C ARG A 78 -13.86 15.94 -4.11
N TRP A 79 -14.19 14.80 -4.71
CA TRP A 79 -13.69 13.47 -4.34
C TRP A 79 -12.56 12.95 -5.24
N LEU A 80 -12.29 13.63 -6.36
CA LEU A 80 -11.26 13.30 -7.34
C LEU A 80 -10.05 14.21 -7.16
#